data_AF-A0A5C5CQ90-F1
#
_entry.id   AF-A0A5C5CQ90-F1
#
_cell.length_a   1.000
_cell.length_b   1.000
_cell.length_c   1.000
_cell.angle_alpha   90.00
_cell.angle_beta   90.00
_cell.angle_gamma   90.00
#
_symmetry.space_group_name_H-M   'P 1'
#
loop_
_entity.id
_entity.type
_entity.pdbx_description
1 polymer ?
#
loop_
_entity_poly.entity_id
_entity_poly.type
_entity_poly.pdbx_seq_one_letter_code
_entity_poly.pdbx_strand_id
1 'polypeptide(L)'
;MKIRTAILGSVMATALLAGCQGSSVSDLSLRAEKPLPEKVVAKMKAKGMTRTSPIMVRIFKEEGTLEVWKQKNNGKYDQIASYEICKWSGKLGPKFIEGDRQAPEGFYTVRPAQMNPNSSYYLSFNIGFPNAYDRANGRTGQHLMVHGACSSSGCYSMTDEQVAEIYAFGRDAFKGGQRDFQIQAFPFRMTAANMARYKSDPNYSFWKMLKQGYDAFETAKVPPKVDVCEKRYVFNVATPDGQPLSATDACPPSAGGEAMSYASYEKTYQSAFSASQKAPAPSIQGITEAKLVSAWSAARARGEKVTREPPSLSPASAEKAGAPDIRPATPSVQPTAIAATPQPVVIPAAQTAAVPALQPNPADPAQASAPQISPMTTASTVAQNVEQPAPVAAPEPKKPWWKIIGN
;
A
#
# COMPACT_ATOMS: atom_id res chain seq x y z
N MET A 1 -22.63 -64.86 64.44
CA MET A 1 -21.56 -65.76 63.98
C MET A 1 -21.04 -65.22 62.64
N LYS A 2 -19.71 -65.02 62.55
CA LYS A 2 -18.89 -64.69 61.36
C LYS A 2 -18.79 -63.23 60.89
N ILE A 3 -17.59 -62.71 61.17
CA ILE A 3 -16.89 -61.55 60.64
C ILE A 3 -16.35 -61.90 59.24
N ARG A 4 -16.25 -60.94 58.29
CA ARG A 4 -15.00 -60.48 57.62
C ARG A 4 -15.18 -59.94 56.19
N THR A 5 -14.63 -58.72 56.01
CA THR A 5 -13.84 -58.21 54.84
C THR A 5 -14.59 -57.96 53.52
N ALA A 6 -14.34 -56.91 52.72
CA ALA A 6 -13.10 -56.15 52.51
C ALA A 6 -13.33 -54.89 51.62
N ILE A 7 -12.43 -53.91 51.78
CA ILE A 7 -11.74 -53.08 50.76
C ILE A 7 -12.58 -52.03 49.98
N LEU A 8 -12.49 -50.73 50.31
CA LEU A 8 -11.47 -49.72 49.92
C LEU A 8 -11.40 -49.39 48.41
N GLY A 9 -11.67 -48.11 48.09
CA GLY A 9 -10.88 -47.35 47.10
C GLY A 9 -11.50 -47.17 45.71
N SER A 10 -12.15 -46.03 45.48
CA SER A 10 -12.16 -45.36 44.17
C SER A 10 -12.42 -43.87 44.38
N VAL A 11 -11.35 -43.15 44.71
CA VAL A 11 -11.31 -41.68 44.71
C VAL A 11 -11.42 -41.22 43.25
N MET A 12 -12.39 -40.35 42.99
CA MET A 12 -12.55 -39.57 41.76
C MET A 12 -11.22 -38.97 41.32
N ALA A 13 -10.68 -39.47 40.20
CA ALA A 13 -9.63 -38.79 39.44
C ALA A 13 -10.30 -37.91 38.38
N THR A 14 -10.86 -36.77 38.82
CA THR A 14 -11.25 -35.67 37.93
C THR A 14 -10.13 -34.64 37.86
N ALA A 15 -9.89 -34.19 36.62
CA ALA A 15 -9.13 -33.00 36.23
C ALA A 15 -7.60 -33.13 36.26
N LEU A 16 -7.01 -33.30 35.08
CA LEU A 16 -5.82 -32.57 34.61
C LEU A 16 -5.78 -32.63 33.06
N LEU A 17 -6.80 -32.05 32.41
CA LEU A 17 -6.63 -31.52 31.05
C LEU A 17 -6.05 -30.12 31.18
N ALA A 18 -4.76 -30.04 31.45
CA ALA A 18 -3.99 -28.81 31.28
C ALA A 18 -3.90 -28.55 29.77
N GLY A 19 -4.89 -27.84 29.24
CA GLY A 19 -4.87 -27.34 27.88
C GLY A 19 -3.65 -26.44 27.69
N CYS A 20 -2.89 -26.68 26.63
CA CYS A 20 -1.88 -25.76 26.15
C CYS A 20 -2.57 -24.43 25.82
N GLN A 21 -2.36 -23.42 26.67
CA GLN A 21 -2.86 -22.07 26.46
C GLN A 21 -2.07 -21.44 25.30
N GLY A 22 -2.54 -21.66 24.07
CA GLY A 22 -2.25 -20.76 22.97
C GLY A 22 -2.72 -19.35 23.35
N SER A 23 -1.98 -18.32 22.92
CA SER A 23 -2.23 -16.90 23.21
C SER A 23 -3.72 -16.57 23.29
N SER A 24 -4.18 -16.05 24.43
CA SER A 24 -5.59 -15.73 24.62
C SER A 24 -6.01 -14.58 23.69
N VAL A 25 -7.30 -14.54 23.31
CA VAL A 25 -7.89 -13.46 22.51
C VAL A 25 -7.65 -12.07 23.10
N SER A 26 -7.50 -11.99 24.43
CA SER A 26 -7.15 -10.77 25.16
C SER A 26 -5.73 -10.28 24.85
N ASP A 27 -4.73 -11.18 24.80
CA ASP A 27 -3.34 -10.82 24.49
C ASP A 27 -3.17 -10.31 23.05
N LEU A 28 -3.93 -10.87 22.09
CA LEU A 28 -3.94 -10.42 20.70
C LEU A 28 -4.53 -9.01 20.55
N SER A 29 -5.64 -8.73 21.25
CA SER A 29 -6.26 -7.40 21.29
C SER A 29 -5.33 -6.34 21.88
N LEU A 30 -4.57 -6.69 22.93
CA LEU A 30 -3.64 -5.78 23.59
C LEU A 30 -2.48 -5.33 22.69
N ARG A 31 -1.99 -6.20 21.79
CA ARG A 31 -0.92 -5.85 20.84
C ARG A 31 -1.37 -4.80 19.84
N ALA A 32 -2.55 -5.01 19.25
CA ALA A 32 -3.10 -4.13 18.23
C ALA A 32 -3.56 -2.77 18.78
N GLU A 33 -3.92 -2.70 20.06
CA GLU A 33 -4.35 -1.46 20.74
C GLU A 33 -3.21 -0.71 21.43
N LYS A 34 -1.96 -1.19 21.33
CA LYS A 34 -0.79 -0.48 21.88
C LYS A 34 -0.72 0.96 21.34
N PRO A 35 -0.65 1.99 22.21
CA PRO A 35 -0.62 3.38 21.75
C PRO A 35 0.76 3.72 21.16
N LEU A 36 0.78 4.78 20.35
CA LEU A 36 2.03 5.38 19.89
C LEU A 36 2.87 5.88 21.08
N PRO A 37 4.20 5.73 21.07
CA PRO A 37 5.06 6.22 22.14
C PRO A 37 4.90 7.73 22.36
N GLU A 38 5.00 8.18 23.61
CA GLU A 38 4.81 9.60 23.97
C GLU A 38 5.76 10.54 23.21
N LYS A 39 7.01 10.10 23.00
CA LYS A 39 8.00 10.84 22.19
C LYS A 39 7.51 11.11 20.77
N VAL A 40 6.85 10.13 20.16
CA VAL A 40 6.30 10.24 18.80
C VAL A 40 5.11 11.19 18.81
N VAL A 41 4.24 11.09 19.82
CA VAL A 41 3.10 12.00 20.00
C VAL A 41 3.57 13.45 20.22
N ALA A 42 4.61 13.67 21.02
CA ALA A 42 5.20 14.99 21.23
C ALA A 42 5.76 15.55 19.91
N LYS A 43 6.44 14.71 19.11
CA LYS A 43 6.91 15.08 17.77
C LYS A 43 5.76 15.44 16.83
N MET A 44 4.64 14.71 16.87
CA MET A 44 3.44 15.05 16.09
C MET A 44 2.91 16.42 16.47
N LYS A 45 2.75 16.69 17.77
CA LYS A 45 2.27 17.99 18.27
C LYS A 45 3.19 19.13 17.80
N ALA A 46 4.50 18.95 17.91
CA ALA A 46 5.48 19.94 17.45
C ALA A 46 5.43 20.20 15.93
N LYS A 47 5.06 19.18 15.13
CA LYS A 47 4.92 19.30 13.68
C LYS A 47 3.51 19.69 13.22
N GLY A 48 2.59 19.99 14.14
CA GLY A 48 1.20 20.32 13.82
C GLY A 48 0.43 19.16 13.19
N MET A 49 0.62 17.95 13.72
CA MET A 49 -0.06 16.72 13.33
C MET A 49 -0.90 16.21 14.50
N THR A 50 -2.14 15.80 14.26
CA THR A 50 -2.95 15.12 15.27
C THR A 50 -2.70 13.61 15.23
N ARG A 51 -2.96 12.88 16.33
CA ARG A 51 -2.81 11.39 16.34
C ARG A 51 -3.62 10.73 15.22
N THR A 52 -4.82 11.23 14.98
CA THR A 52 -5.79 10.72 14.00
C THR A 52 -5.64 11.29 12.59
N SER A 53 -4.66 12.16 12.34
CA SER A 53 -4.44 12.73 11.00
C SER A 53 -4.12 11.63 9.97
N PRO A 54 -4.55 11.78 8.70
CA PRO A 54 -4.23 10.84 7.64
C PRO A 54 -2.73 10.56 7.49
N ILE A 55 -2.40 9.33 7.09
CA ILE A 55 -1.03 8.88 6.83
C ILE A 55 -0.84 8.41 5.38
N MET A 56 0.42 8.27 5.00
CA MET A 56 0.88 7.45 3.89
C MET A 56 2.22 6.81 4.28
N VAL A 57 2.64 5.77 3.56
CA VAL A 57 3.89 5.06 3.82
C VAL A 57 4.75 5.06 2.56
N ARG A 58 6.06 5.23 2.74
CA ARG A 58 7.05 5.04 1.67
C ARG A 58 8.03 3.96 2.03
N ILE A 59 8.38 3.12 1.08
CA ILE A 59 9.33 2.04 1.24
C ILE A 59 10.42 2.21 0.20
N PHE A 60 11.67 2.12 0.65
CA PHE A 60 12.86 2.26 -0.17
C PHE A 60 13.69 0.99 -0.02
N LYS A 61 13.69 0.14 -1.05
CA LYS A 61 14.30 -1.19 -0.97
C LYS A 61 15.81 -1.14 -0.84
N GLU A 62 16.50 -0.34 -1.66
CA GLU A 62 17.96 -0.24 -1.60
C GLU A 62 18.45 0.35 -0.28
N GLU A 63 17.73 1.33 0.26
CA GLU A 63 18.01 1.94 1.57
C GLU A 63 17.51 1.08 2.73
N GLY A 64 16.76 0.00 2.49
CA GLY A 64 16.16 -0.83 3.52
C GLY A 64 15.33 -0.02 4.51
N THR A 65 14.55 0.97 4.03
CA THR A 65 13.87 1.93 4.91
C THR A 65 12.38 2.01 4.64
N LEU A 66 11.56 2.01 5.70
CA LEU A 66 10.14 2.32 5.68
C LEU A 66 9.90 3.65 6.39
N GLU A 67 9.25 4.60 5.73
CA GLU A 67 8.91 5.91 6.26
C GLU A 67 7.40 6.05 6.45
N VAL A 68 6.99 6.61 7.57
CA VAL A 68 5.60 7.03 7.79
C VAL A 68 5.53 8.54 7.64
N TRP A 69 4.64 8.98 6.77
CA TRP A 69 4.34 10.38 6.49
C TRP A 69 2.93 10.68 6.99
N LYS A 70 2.75 11.82 7.64
CA LYS A 70 1.49 12.19 8.26
C LYS A 70 1.08 13.60 7.84
N GLN A 71 -0.22 13.77 7.62
CA GLN A 71 -0.78 15.06 7.25
C GLN A 71 -0.68 16.04 8.42
N LYS A 72 -0.22 17.26 8.13
CA LYS A 72 -0.23 18.39 9.04
C LYS A 72 -1.55 19.15 8.93
N ASN A 73 -1.81 20.06 9.86
CA ASN A 73 -3.00 20.91 9.86
C ASN A 73 -3.18 21.77 8.59
N ASN A 74 -2.11 21.98 7.81
CA ASN A 74 -2.15 22.73 6.55
C ASN A 74 -2.44 21.84 5.31
N GLY A 75 -2.84 20.58 5.52
CA GLY A 75 -3.16 19.63 4.46
C GLY A 75 -1.96 18.93 3.82
N LYS A 76 -0.73 19.42 4.05
CA LYS A 76 0.51 18.82 3.51
C LYS A 76 1.06 17.74 4.43
N TYR A 77 1.71 16.76 3.85
CA TYR A 77 2.34 15.64 4.52
C TYR A 77 3.79 15.96 4.85
N ASP A 78 4.23 15.47 5.99
CA ASP A 78 5.61 15.56 6.44
C ASP A 78 5.99 14.26 7.16
N GLN A 79 7.25 13.88 7.09
CA GLN A 79 7.73 12.61 7.63
C GLN A 79 7.66 12.65 9.15
N ILE A 80 6.96 11.70 9.76
CA ILE A 80 6.86 11.59 11.22
C ILE A 80 7.84 10.55 11.77
N ALA A 81 8.06 9.45 11.05
CA ALA A 81 8.93 8.36 11.47
C ALA A 81 9.66 7.69 10.30
N SER A 82 10.75 7.00 10.62
CA SER A 82 11.59 6.22 9.71
C SER A 82 12.04 4.97 10.44
N TYR A 83 11.94 3.82 9.79
CA TYR A 83 12.28 2.52 10.37
C TYR A 83 13.18 1.76 9.40
N GLU A 84 14.22 1.13 9.94
CA GLU A 84 15.03 0.17 9.19
C GLU A 84 14.22 -1.11 8.99
N ILE A 85 14.19 -1.60 7.76
CA ILE A 85 13.54 -2.84 7.36
C ILE A 85 14.53 -3.97 7.65
N CYS A 86 14.15 -4.89 8.53
CA CYS A 86 14.94 -6.08 8.83
C CYS A 86 15.32 -6.86 7.57
N LYS A 87 14.31 -7.19 6.77
CA LYS A 87 14.51 -7.95 5.53
C LYS A 87 13.35 -7.72 4.57
N TRP A 88 13.70 -7.48 3.32
CA TRP A 88 12.78 -7.62 2.20
C TRP A 88 13.33 -8.67 1.23
N SER A 89 12.46 -9.34 0.49
CA SER A 89 12.84 -10.48 -0.34
C SER A 89 13.10 -10.10 -1.81
N GLY A 90 14.05 -10.80 -2.42
CA GLY A 90 14.39 -10.65 -3.84
C GLY A 90 15.46 -9.59 -4.09
N LYS A 91 15.35 -8.89 -5.20
CA LYS A 91 16.26 -7.83 -5.65
C LYS A 91 15.53 -6.53 -5.91
N LEU A 92 16.22 -5.50 -6.38
CA LEU A 92 15.51 -4.34 -6.95
C LEU A 92 14.69 -4.76 -8.17
N GLY A 93 13.61 -4.04 -8.43
CA GLY A 93 12.64 -4.32 -9.48
C GLY A 93 11.33 -4.91 -8.95
N PRO A 94 10.33 -5.02 -9.84
CA PRO A 94 8.98 -5.40 -9.49
C PRO A 94 8.84 -6.91 -9.24
N LYS A 95 7.79 -7.27 -8.49
CA LYS A 95 7.29 -8.64 -8.41
C LYS A 95 6.58 -9.01 -9.72
N PHE A 96 6.74 -10.25 -10.19
CA PHE A 96 6.10 -10.72 -11.41
C PHE A 96 5.09 -11.84 -11.14
N ILE A 97 5.44 -12.86 -10.37
CA ILE A 97 4.60 -14.06 -10.21
C ILE A 97 4.64 -14.62 -8.78
N GLU A 98 3.66 -15.45 -8.43
CA GLU A 98 3.66 -16.21 -7.19
C GLU A 98 4.94 -17.06 -7.07
N GLY A 99 5.52 -17.12 -5.86
CA GLY A 99 6.75 -17.87 -5.59
C GLY A 99 8.07 -17.25 -6.08
N ASP A 100 8.07 -16.13 -6.82
CA ASP A 100 9.31 -15.46 -7.27
C ASP A 100 10.13 -14.80 -6.13
N ARG A 101 9.65 -14.88 -4.89
CA ARG A 101 10.24 -14.27 -3.67
C ARG A 101 10.61 -12.80 -3.83
N GLN A 102 9.88 -12.06 -4.64
CA GLN A 102 10.15 -10.66 -4.91
C GLN A 102 9.20 -9.76 -4.13
N ALA A 103 9.73 -8.87 -3.30
CA ALA A 103 8.95 -7.79 -2.71
C ALA A 103 8.58 -6.78 -3.82
N PRO A 104 7.30 -6.36 -3.94
CA PRO A 104 6.83 -5.59 -5.07
C PRO A 104 7.18 -4.10 -4.95
N GLU A 105 7.29 -3.44 -6.10
CA GLU A 105 7.49 -2.00 -6.25
C GLU A 105 6.27 -1.39 -6.94
N GLY A 106 5.85 -0.18 -6.58
CA GLY A 106 4.62 0.44 -7.09
C GLY A 106 3.86 1.24 -6.04
N PHE A 107 2.61 1.56 -6.38
CA PHE A 107 1.68 2.30 -5.53
C PHE A 107 0.55 1.38 -5.10
N TYR A 108 0.36 1.21 -3.79
CA TYR A 108 -0.64 0.30 -3.22
C TYR A 108 -1.51 1.03 -2.22
N THR A 109 -2.59 0.37 -1.82
CA THR A 109 -3.60 0.93 -0.93
C THR A 109 -3.92 -0.07 0.17
N VAL A 110 -3.91 0.42 1.41
CA VAL A 110 -4.29 -0.35 2.59
C VAL A 110 -5.59 0.18 3.17
N ARG A 111 -6.57 -0.70 3.29
CA ARG A 111 -7.87 -0.48 3.94
C ARG A 111 -7.89 -1.13 5.33
N PRO A 112 -8.83 -0.75 6.22
CA PRO A 112 -8.96 -1.34 7.55
C PRO A 112 -8.98 -2.88 7.55
N ALA A 113 -9.68 -3.50 6.61
CA ALA A 113 -9.78 -4.96 6.50
C ALA A 113 -8.45 -5.67 6.16
N GLN A 114 -7.44 -4.93 5.69
CA GLN A 114 -6.10 -5.46 5.42
C GLN A 114 -5.20 -5.44 6.66
N MET A 115 -5.62 -4.77 7.75
CA MET A 115 -4.90 -4.78 9.03
C MET A 115 -5.19 -6.09 9.76
N ASN A 116 -4.14 -6.82 10.12
CA ASN A 116 -4.26 -8.11 10.77
C ASN A 116 -3.65 -8.07 12.19
N PRO A 117 -4.50 -7.92 13.23
CA PRO A 117 -4.06 -7.95 14.62
C PRO A 117 -3.68 -9.36 15.10
N ASN A 118 -4.15 -10.41 14.41
CA ASN A 118 -3.96 -11.82 14.78
C ASN A 118 -2.87 -12.49 13.93
N SER A 119 -1.83 -11.72 13.58
CA SER A 119 -0.73 -12.21 12.76
C SER A 119 0.12 -13.24 13.50
N SER A 120 0.50 -14.32 12.81
CA SER A 120 1.55 -15.23 13.31
C SER A 120 2.94 -14.56 13.39
N TYR A 121 3.09 -13.36 12.84
CA TYR A 121 4.30 -12.54 12.86
C TYR A 121 4.11 -11.27 13.72
N TYR A 122 3.54 -11.45 14.91
CA TYR A 122 3.19 -10.38 15.87
C TYR A 122 2.05 -9.45 15.41
N LEU A 123 2.29 -8.57 14.44
CA LEU A 123 1.29 -7.75 13.76
C LEU A 123 1.61 -7.72 12.27
N SER A 124 0.58 -7.55 11.42
CA SER A 124 0.81 -7.37 9.99
C SER A 124 -0.29 -6.56 9.32
N PHE A 125 -0.01 -6.07 8.12
CA PHE A 125 -1.04 -5.63 7.19
C PHE A 125 -0.66 -5.95 5.76
N ASN A 126 -1.67 -6.30 4.95
CA ASN A 126 -1.47 -6.58 3.53
C ASN A 126 -1.36 -5.27 2.76
N ILE A 127 -0.31 -5.11 1.96
CA ILE A 127 -0.06 -3.86 1.25
C ILE A 127 -1.05 -3.61 0.10
N GLY A 128 -1.72 -4.64 -0.41
CA GLY A 128 -2.69 -4.54 -1.51
C GLY A 128 -2.15 -4.92 -2.89
N PHE A 129 -1.06 -5.70 -2.95
CA PHE A 129 -0.61 -6.34 -4.20
C PHE A 129 -1.48 -7.59 -4.52
N PRO A 130 -1.80 -7.85 -5.80
CA PRO A 130 -1.50 -7.04 -6.98
C PRO A 130 -2.49 -5.89 -7.12
N ASN A 131 -2.03 -4.70 -7.51
CA ASN A 131 -2.90 -3.55 -7.80
C ASN A 131 -3.44 -3.61 -9.25
N ALA A 132 -4.09 -2.53 -9.73
CA ALA A 132 -4.60 -2.47 -11.11
C ALA A 132 -3.50 -2.57 -12.18
N TYR A 133 -2.35 -1.91 -11.96
CA TYR A 133 -1.19 -1.96 -12.86
C TYR A 133 -0.63 -3.38 -12.92
N ASP A 134 -0.50 -4.04 -11.78
CA ASP A 134 0.04 -5.38 -11.68
C ASP A 134 -0.84 -6.38 -12.44
N ARG A 135 -2.16 -6.32 -12.20
CA ARG A 135 -3.13 -7.19 -12.88
C ARG A 135 -3.15 -6.96 -14.40
N ALA A 136 -3.12 -5.71 -14.85
CA ALA A 136 -3.10 -5.37 -16.27
C ALA A 136 -1.81 -5.83 -16.99
N ASN A 137 -0.73 -5.99 -16.23
CA ASN A 137 0.55 -6.55 -16.68
C ASN A 137 0.70 -8.05 -16.39
N GLY A 138 -0.38 -8.75 -16.05
CA GLY A 138 -0.40 -10.20 -15.84
C GLY A 138 0.40 -10.67 -14.62
N ARG A 139 0.67 -9.77 -13.66
CA ARG A 139 1.43 -10.11 -12.46
C ARG A 139 0.56 -10.83 -11.45
N THR A 140 1.14 -11.81 -10.77
CA THR A 140 0.42 -12.64 -9.80
C THR A 140 1.15 -12.72 -8.47
N GLY A 141 0.38 -13.04 -7.45
CA GLY A 141 0.86 -13.38 -6.12
C GLY A 141 -0.04 -12.82 -5.03
N GLN A 142 0.12 -13.29 -3.80
CA GLN A 142 -0.73 -12.88 -2.67
C GLN A 142 0.05 -12.73 -1.37
N HIS A 143 -0.58 -12.13 -0.36
CA HIS A 143 -0.04 -11.99 1.00
C HIS A 143 1.29 -11.22 1.07
N LEU A 144 1.40 -10.12 0.31
CA LEU A 144 2.53 -9.21 0.43
C LEU A 144 2.28 -8.29 1.63
N MET A 145 2.99 -8.53 2.72
CA MET A 145 2.72 -7.88 4.00
C MET A 145 3.85 -6.94 4.42
N VAL A 146 3.52 -5.99 5.28
CA VAL A 146 4.46 -5.46 6.29
C VAL A 146 4.16 -6.17 7.60
N HIS A 147 5.16 -6.74 8.27
CA HIS A 147 4.95 -7.53 9.49
C HIS A 147 6.16 -7.55 10.43
N GLY A 148 5.98 -8.07 11.65
CA GLY A 148 7.03 -8.23 12.66
C GLY A 148 7.92 -9.47 12.46
N ALA A 149 8.52 -9.97 13.53
CA ALA A 149 9.35 -11.18 13.58
C ALA A 149 10.61 -11.20 12.69
N CYS A 150 11.02 -10.05 12.12
CA CYS A 150 12.32 -9.84 11.45
C CYS A 150 12.76 -10.97 10.46
N SER A 151 11.81 -11.63 9.81
CA SER A 151 12.03 -12.76 8.91
C SER A 151 11.13 -12.62 7.68
N SER A 152 11.63 -12.77 6.45
CA SER A 152 10.77 -12.62 5.26
C SER A 152 11.08 -13.62 4.14
N SER A 153 10.02 -14.03 3.44
CA SER A 153 10.03 -14.87 2.22
C SER A 153 9.19 -14.24 1.07
N GLY A 154 9.05 -12.92 1.07
CA GLY A 154 8.26 -12.15 0.07
C GLY A 154 7.81 -10.77 0.57
N CYS A 155 7.84 -10.56 1.89
CA CYS A 155 7.30 -9.38 2.58
C CYS A 155 8.36 -8.34 2.96
N TYR A 156 7.91 -7.23 3.52
CA TYR A 156 8.75 -6.28 4.26
C TYR A 156 8.68 -6.61 5.75
N SER A 157 9.70 -7.29 6.30
CA SER A 157 9.74 -7.60 7.73
C SER A 157 10.40 -6.48 8.53
N MET A 158 9.83 -6.22 9.70
CA MET A 158 10.25 -5.23 10.69
C MET A 158 10.51 -5.95 12.03
N THR A 159 11.06 -5.24 13.01
CA THR A 159 10.99 -5.71 14.40
C THR A 159 9.57 -5.58 14.95
N ASP A 160 9.26 -6.29 16.03
CA ASP A 160 7.95 -6.26 16.67
C ASP A 160 7.63 -4.85 17.21
N GLU A 161 8.62 -4.15 17.74
CA GLU A 161 8.48 -2.79 18.23
C GLU A 161 8.17 -1.81 17.10
N GLN A 162 8.88 -1.92 15.98
CA GLN A 162 8.67 -1.08 14.81
C GLN A 162 7.28 -1.31 14.21
N VAL A 163 6.88 -2.57 14.01
CA VAL A 163 5.57 -2.86 13.42
C VAL A 163 4.42 -2.49 14.35
N ALA A 164 4.58 -2.59 15.68
CA ALA A 164 3.58 -2.06 16.62
C ALA A 164 3.33 -0.56 16.40
N GLU A 165 4.40 0.22 16.22
CA GLU A 165 4.28 1.65 15.97
C GLU A 165 3.66 1.94 14.59
N ILE A 166 4.12 1.27 13.53
CA ILE A 166 3.57 1.41 12.17
C ILE A 166 2.09 1.01 12.13
N TYR A 167 1.72 -0.08 12.80
CA TYR A 167 0.34 -0.54 12.90
C TYR A 167 -0.52 0.48 13.64
N ALA A 168 -0.01 1.04 14.75
CA ALA A 168 -0.71 2.09 15.51
C ALA A 168 -0.95 3.34 14.67
N PHE A 169 0.01 3.74 13.81
CA PHE A 169 -0.21 4.84 12.85
C PHE A 169 -1.39 4.58 11.92
N GLY A 170 -1.46 3.38 11.31
CA GLY A 170 -2.56 3.00 10.42
C GLY A 170 -3.89 2.93 11.16
N ARG A 171 -3.92 2.26 12.31
CA ARG A 171 -5.09 2.16 13.20
C ARG A 171 -5.63 3.54 13.57
N ASP A 172 -4.76 4.44 14.05
CA ASP A 172 -5.19 5.76 14.53
C ASP A 172 -5.68 6.64 13.38
N ALA A 173 -5.08 6.53 12.18
CA ALA A 173 -5.58 7.23 11.01
C ALA A 173 -6.96 6.73 10.57
N PHE A 174 -7.21 5.41 10.62
CA PHE A 174 -8.53 4.82 10.37
C PHE A 174 -9.56 5.22 11.44
N LYS A 175 -9.19 5.24 12.72
CA LYS A 175 -10.02 5.80 13.80
C LYS A 175 -10.34 7.29 13.55
N GLY A 176 -9.44 8.00 12.87
CA GLY A 176 -9.61 9.38 12.41
C GLY A 176 -10.48 9.58 11.17
N GLY A 177 -11.01 8.50 10.57
CA GLY A 177 -11.87 8.56 9.40
C GLY A 177 -11.14 8.48 8.06
N GLN A 178 -9.82 8.28 8.04
CA GLN A 178 -9.14 7.91 6.78
C GLN A 178 -9.71 6.59 6.28
N ARG A 179 -10.13 6.50 5.01
CA ARG A 179 -10.74 5.27 4.46
C ARG A 179 -9.70 4.24 4.02
N ASP A 180 -8.58 4.75 3.53
CA ASP A 180 -7.41 3.99 3.11
C ASP A 180 -6.16 4.88 3.13
N PHE A 181 -4.99 4.25 3.25
CA PHE A 181 -3.71 4.94 3.11
C PHE A 181 -2.88 4.34 1.99
N GLN A 182 -2.10 5.19 1.33
CA GLN A 182 -1.24 4.79 0.22
C GLN A 182 0.11 4.27 0.73
N ILE A 183 0.60 3.20 0.10
CA ILE A 183 1.98 2.73 0.20
C ILE A 183 2.68 2.98 -1.12
N GLN A 184 3.81 3.67 -1.09
CA GLN A 184 4.67 3.87 -2.24
C GLN A 184 5.95 3.07 -2.05
N ALA A 185 6.10 1.95 -2.76
CA ALA A 185 7.27 1.09 -2.70
C ALA A 185 8.19 1.37 -3.90
N PHE A 186 9.37 1.89 -3.62
CA PHE A 186 10.36 2.30 -4.60
C PHE A 186 11.61 1.41 -4.55
N PRO A 187 12.33 1.26 -5.69
CA PRO A 187 13.60 0.55 -5.71
C PRO A 187 14.63 1.24 -4.83
N PHE A 188 14.65 2.57 -4.85
CA PHE A 188 15.58 3.45 -4.13
C PHE A 188 14.98 4.85 -4.02
N ARG A 189 15.59 5.76 -3.26
CA ARG A 189 15.23 7.19 -3.32
C ARG A 189 15.44 7.72 -4.74
N MET A 190 14.38 8.11 -5.43
CA MET A 190 14.37 8.37 -6.89
C MET A 190 15.01 9.72 -7.30
N THR A 191 16.15 10.04 -6.68
CA THR A 191 17.01 11.18 -6.99
C THR A 191 17.57 11.06 -8.41
N ALA A 192 17.99 12.19 -8.99
CA ALA A 192 18.62 12.19 -10.31
C ALA A 192 19.88 11.29 -10.35
N ALA A 193 20.71 11.30 -9.29
CA ALA A 193 21.90 10.46 -9.17
C ALA A 193 21.56 8.97 -9.26
N ASN A 194 20.55 8.51 -8.51
CA ASN A 194 20.16 7.11 -8.51
C ASN A 194 19.52 6.71 -9.85
N MET A 195 18.65 7.55 -10.42
CA MET A 195 18.10 7.30 -11.76
C MET A 195 19.21 7.23 -12.83
N ALA A 196 20.28 7.99 -12.68
CA ALA A 196 21.41 7.94 -13.61
C ALA A 196 22.26 6.67 -13.43
N ARG A 197 22.47 6.26 -12.18
CA ARG A 197 23.16 5.01 -11.83
C ARG A 197 22.50 3.79 -12.47
N TYR A 198 21.18 3.76 -12.50
CA TYR A 198 20.39 2.63 -12.99
C TYR A 198 19.89 2.76 -14.44
N LYS A 199 20.42 3.70 -15.22
CA LYS A 199 19.91 4.02 -16.57
C LYS A 199 19.89 2.84 -17.56
N SER A 200 20.80 1.88 -17.37
CA SER A 200 20.92 0.70 -18.24
C SER A 200 20.23 -0.54 -17.68
N ASP A 201 19.53 -0.42 -16.56
CA ASP A 201 18.81 -1.53 -15.92
C ASP A 201 17.59 -1.94 -16.76
N PRO A 202 17.28 -3.24 -16.90
CA PRO A 202 16.07 -3.69 -17.61
C PRO A 202 14.76 -3.13 -17.03
N ASN A 203 14.75 -2.78 -15.73
CA ASN A 203 13.57 -2.22 -15.05
C ASN A 203 13.48 -0.69 -15.17
N TYR A 204 14.42 -0.03 -15.87
CA TYR A 204 14.50 1.42 -15.91
C TYR A 204 13.24 2.10 -16.46
N SER A 205 12.59 1.51 -17.47
CA SER A 205 11.32 2.02 -18.01
C SER A 205 10.21 2.04 -16.96
N PHE A 206 10.11 0.97 -16.16
CA PHE A 206 9.19 0.89 -15.03
C PHE A 206 9.52 1.92 -13.94
N TRP A 207 10.79 2.09 -13.60
CA TRP A 207 11.22 3.09 -12.62
C TRP A 207 10.98 4.53 -13.09
N LYS A 208 11.10 4.82 -14.39
CA LYS A 208 10.68 6.14 -14.92
C LYS A 208 9.20 6.43 -14.68
N MET A 209 8.32 5.41 -14.75
CA MET A 209 6.91 5.59 -14.41
C MET A 209 6.73 5.86 -12.92
N LEU A 210 7.40 5.10 -12.04
CA LEU A 210 7.33 5.33 -10.60
C LEU A 210 7.82 6.73 -10.20
N LYS A 211 8.85 7.23 -10.91
CA LYS A 211 9.42 8.56 -10.68
C LYS A 211 8.39 9.69 -10.82
N GLN A 212 7.44 9.58 -11.74
CA GLN A 212 6.42 10.61 -11.93
C GLN A 212 5.57 10.80 -10.66
N GLY A 213 5.07 9.70 -10.08
CA GLY A 213 4.34 9.75 -8.81
C GLY A 213 5.22 10.12 -7.62
N TYR A 214 6.49 9.71 -7.62
CA TYR A 214 7.47 10.14 -6.62
C TYR A 214 7.63 11.67 -6.61
N ASP A 215 7.89 12.26 -7.77
CA ASP A 215 8.12 13.70 -7.95
C ASP A 215 6.84 14.52 -7.69
N ALA A 216 5.67 14.01 -8.10
CA ALA A 216 4.38 14.64 -7.80
C ALA A 216 4.18 14.82 -6.28
N PHE A 217 4.50 13.79 -5.50
CA PHE A 217 4.49 13.91 -4.04
C PHE A 217 5.57 14.85 -3.52
N GLU A 218 6.79 14.82 -4.07
CA GLU A 218 7.88 15.68 -3.61
C GLU A 218 7.54 17.17 -3.73
N THR A 219 6.88 17.56 -4.83
CA THR A 219 6.48 18.94 -5.09
C THR A 219 5.25 19.34 -4.28
N ALA A 220 4.18 18.54 -4.33
CA ALA A 220 2.91 18.92 -3.69
C ALA A 220 2.91 18.69 -2.17
N LYS A 221 3.70 17.71 -1.70
CA LYS A 221 3.63 17.13 -0.36
C LYS A 221 2.22 16.64 -0.02
N VAL A 222 1.53 16.08 -1.00
CA VAL A 222 0.21 15.43 -0.87
C VAL A 222 0.28 14.13 -1.68
N PRO A 223 -0.21 12.99 -1.16
CA PRO A 223 -0.23 11.74 -1.92
C PRO A 223 -0.91 11.95 -3.28
N PRO A 224 -0.24 11.61 -4.40
CA PRO A 224 -0.85 11.76 -5.71
C PRO A 224 -2.03 10.80 -5.83
N LYS A 225 -3.04 11.21 -6.60
CA LYS A 225 -4.05 10.27 -7.10
C LYS A 225 -3.37 9.36 -8.11
N VAL A 226 -3.53 8.05 -7.96
CA VAL A 226 -2.89 7.05 -8.81
C VAL A 226 -3.95 6.30 -9.57
N ASP A 227 -3.82 6.29 -10.88
CA ASP A 227 -4.65 5.52 -11.79
C ASP A 227 -3.77 4.75 -12.79
N VAL A 228 -4.42 3.91 -13.58
CA VAL A 228 -3.77 3.09 -14.61
C VAL A 228 -4.59 3.14 -15.88
N CYS A 229 -3.92 3.32 -17.00
CA CYS A 229 -4.46 3.18 -18.35
C CYS A 229 -3.31 2.77 -19.28
N GLU A 230 -3.58 2.15 -20.42
CA GLU A 230 -2.54 1.64 -21.33
C GLU A 230 -1.46 0.77 -20.63
N LYS A 231 -1.85 0.07 -19.55
CA LYS A 231 -0.96 -0.72 -18.69
C LYS A 231 0.18 0.08 -18.04
N ARG A 232 0.08 1.40 -17.96
CA ARG A 232 1.03 2.31 -17.31
C ARG A 232 0.38 3.10 -16.18
N TYR A 233 1.17 3.48 -15.19
CA TYR A 233 0.72 4.41 -14.16
C TYR A 233 0.47 5.79 -14.75
N VAL A 234 -0.56 6.46 -14.25
CA VAL A 234 -0.81 7.88 -14.45
C VAL A 234 -1.16 8.52 -13.11
N PHE A 235 -0.84 9.80 -12.97
CA PHE A 235 -0.96 10.53 -11.71
C PHE A 235 -1.79 11.78 -11.89
N ASN A 236 -2.66 12.07 -10.91
CA ASN A 236 -3.47 13.28 -10.84
C ASN A 236 -4.31 13.59 -12.10
N VAL A 237 -4.63 12.56 -12.88
CA VAL A 237 -5.46 12.71 -14.08
C VAL A 237 -6.90 12.95 -13.65
N ALA A 238 -7.49 14.04 -14.14
CA ALA A 238 -8.91 14.28 -13.94
C ALA A 238 -9.73 13.28 -14.77
N THR A 239 -10.59 12.53 -14.11
CA THR A 239 -11.55 11.62 -14.74
C THR A 239 -12.97 12.20 -14.65
N PRO A 240 -13.82 11.98 -15.67
CA PRO A 240 -15.24 12.27 -15.55
C PRO A 240 -15.80 11.56 -14.31
N ASP A 241 -16.49 12.32 -13.44
CA ASP A 241 -17.15 11.83 -12.22
C ASP A 241 -16.24 11.18 -11.16
N GLY A 242 -14.91 11.31 -11.29
CA GLY A 242 -13.96 10.74 -10.33
C GLY A 242 -13.86 9.21 -10.36
N GLN A 243 -14.36 8.57 -11.44
CA GLN A 243 -14.24 7.12 -11.61
C GLN A 243 -12.80 6.70 -11.92
N PRO A 244 -12.35 5.53 -11.45
CA PRO A 244 -11.01 5.02 -11.76
C PRO A 244 -10.91 4.71 -13.26
N LEU A 245 -9.72 4.93 -13.82
CA LEU A 245 -9.45 4.60 -15.22
C LEU A 245 -9.41 3.08 -15.42
N SER A 246 -9.81 2.64 -16.62
CA SER A 246 -9.61 1.26 -17.05
C SER A 246 -8.13 1.03 -17.35
N ALA A 247 -7.54 0.05 -16.66
CA ALA A 247 -6.10 -0.21 -16.71
C ALA A 247 -5.57 -0.61 -18.10
N THR A 248 -6.43 -1.10 -18.99
CA THR A 248 -6.06 -1.58 -20.33
C THR A 248 -6.47 -0.65 -21.46
N ASP A 249 -7.38 0.29 -21.21
CA ASP A 249 -7.91 1.18 -22.24
C ASP A 249 -6.98 2.37 -22.48
N ALA A 250 -7.24 3.09 -23.57
CA ALA A 250 -6.47 4.30 -23.93
C ALA A 250 -6.55 5.35 -22.82
N CYS A 251 -5.44 6.03 -22.57
CA CYS A 251 -5.40 7.09 -21.58
C CYS A 251 -6.11 8.34 -22.11
N PRO A 252 -6.78 9.12 -21.25
CA PRO A 252 -7.35 10.39 -21.68
C PRO A 252 -6.22 11.35 -22.11
N PRO A 253 -6.48 12.31 -23.02
CA PRO A 253 -5.45 13.25 -23.49
C PRO A 253 -4.77 14.04 -22.36
N SER A 254 -5.50 14.31 -21.27
CA SER A 254 -4.97 14.97 -20.06
C SER A 254 -3.88 14.17 -19.35
N ALA A 255 -3.84 12.85 -19.52
CA ALA A 255 -2.80 11.99 -18.94
C ALA A 255 -1.42 12.18 -19.58
N GLY A 256 -1.34 12.85 -20.74
CA GLY A 256 -0.07 13.23 -21.38
C GLY A 256 0.50 14.57 -20.88
N GLY A 257 -0.24 15.31 -20.06
CA GLY A 257 0.06 16.70 -19.71
C GLY A 257 1.07 16.92 -18.58
N GLU A 258 1.35 15.91 -17.75
CA GLU A 258 2.34 16.01 -16.67
C GLU A 258 3.68 15.33 -17.03
N ALA A 259 4.12 15.50 -18.27
CA ALA A 259 5.55 15.49 -18.59
C ALA A 259 6.23 16.76 -18.03
N MET A 260 5.90 17.14 -16.78
CA MET A 260 6.53 18.26 -16.11
C MET A 260 7.94 17.85 -15.67
N SER A 261 8.85 18.27 -16.54
CA SER A 261 10.24 18.62 -16.28
C SER A 261 11.29 17.51 -16.13
N TYR A 262 11.21 16.40 -16.87
CA TYR A 262 12.43 15.62 -17.12
C TYR A 262 13.54 16.51 -17.75
N ALA A 263 13.15 17.52 -18.53
CA ALA A 263 14.05 18.48 -19.17
C ALA A 263 14.78 19.44 -18.21
N SER A 264 14.15 19.88 -17.10
CA SER A 264 14.87 20.71 -16.11
C SER A 264 15.83 19.89 -15.25
N TYR A 265 15.59 18.57 -15.14
CA TYR A 265 16.46 17.65 -14.43
C TYR A 265 17.67 17.19 -15.23
N GLU A 266 17.71 17.37 -16.56
CA GLU A 266 18.79 16.83 -17.41
C GLU A 266 20.16 17.43 -17.07
N LYS A 267 20.21 18.72 -16.74
CA LYS A 267 21.45 19.39 -16.29
C LYS A 267 21.91 18.90 -14.91
N THR A 268 20.97 18.69 -14.00
CA THR A 268 21.22 18.13 -12.65
C THR A 268 21.55 16.63 -12.72
N TYR A 269 21.04 15.94 -13.74
CA TYR A 269 21.29 14.53 -14.00
C TYR A 269 22.72 14.31 -14.50
N GLN A 270 23.23 15.16 -15.39
CA GLN A 270 24.63 15.09 -15.84
C GLN A 270 25.62 15.37 -14.70
N SER A 271 25.35 16.36 -13.85
CA SER A 271 26.21 16.65 -12.70
C SER A 271 26.12 15.55 -11.62
N ALA A 272 24.93 15.01 -11.36
CA ALA A 272 24.72 13.92 -10.41
C ALA A 272 25.28 12.57 -10.89
N PHE A 273 25.23 12.30 -12.20
CA PHE A 273 25.85 11.12 -12.82
C PHE A 273 27.37 11.12 -12.59
N SER A 274 28.00 12.29 -12.72
CA SER A 274 29.45 12.46 -12.51
C SER A 274 29.87 12.29 -11.04
N ALA A 275 28.94 12.41 -10.09
CA ALA A 275 29.18 12.31 -8.65
C ALA A 275 28.87 10.93 -8.05
N SER A 276 28.15 10.06 -8.77
CA SER A 276 27.72 8.75 -8.23
C SER A 276 28.81 7.69 -8.37
N GLN A 277 29.47 7.34 -7.27
CA GLN A 277 30.53 6.32 -7.23
C GLN A 277 30.05 4.93 -6.73
N LYS A 278 28.83 4.83 -6.19
CA LYS A 278 28.29 3.55 -5.68
C LYS A 278 27.78 2.71 -6.85
N ALA A 279 28.25 1.45 -6.94
CA ALA A 279 27.76 0.50 -7.93
C ALA A 279 26.24 0.23 -7.77
N PRO A 280 25.50 -0.01 -8.87
CA PRO A 280 24.10 -0.43 -8.82
C PRO A 280 23.94 -1.70 -8.00
N ALA A 281 22.93 -1.76 -7.13
CA ALA A 281 22.53 -3.00 -6.47
C ALA A 281 21.90 -3.95 -7.51
N PRO A 282 21.95 -5.27 -7.29
CA PRO A 282 21.33 -6.23 -8.20
C PRO A 282 19.83 -6.00 -8.37
N SER A 283 19.34 -6.22 -9.59
CA SER A 283 17.92 -6.15 -9.94
C SER A 283 17.46 -7.44 -10.64
N ILE A 284 16.16 -7.73 -10.53
CA ILE A 284 15.55 -8.88 -11.19
C ILE A 284 15.52 -8.66 -12.72
N GLN A 285 15.95 -9.66 -13.48
CA GLN A 285 16.02 -9.62 -14.95
C GLN A 285 14.69 -10.07 -15.60
N GLY A 286 13.57 -9.52 -15.12
CA GLY A 286 12.24 -9.75 -15.67
C GLY A 286 11.60 -11.10 -15.34
N ILE A 287 10.56 -11.45 -16.11
CA ILE A 287 9.73 -12.63 -15.89
C ILE A 287 10.50 -13.95 -16.02
N THR A 288 11.55 -14.00 -16.84
CA THR A 288 12.36 -15.21 -17.02
C THR A 288 13.08 -15.57 -15.73
N GLU A 289 13.71 -14.61 -15.06
CA GLU A 289 14.31 -14.83 -13.75
C GLU A 289 13.24 -15.17 -12.71
N ALA A 290 12.11 -14.47 -12.71
CA ALA A 290 11.02 -14.73 -11.77
C ALA A 290 10.51 -16.19 -11.86
N LYS A 291 10.41 -16.75 -13.06
CA LYS A 291 10.05 -18.17 -13.28
C LYS A 291 11.09 -19.13 -12.71
N LEU A 292 12.38 -18.83 -12.84
CA LEU A 292 13.45 -19.65 -12.25
C LEU A 292 13.36 -19.65 -10.72
N VAL A 293 13.18 -18.48 -10.11
CA VAL A 293 13.05 -18.35 -8.66
C VAL A 293 11.76 -19.02 -8.16
N SER A 294 10.66 -18.89 -8.89
CA SER A 294 9.39 -19.56 -8.56
C SER A 294 9.52 -21.09 -8.60
N ALA A 295 10.14 -21.64 -9.65
CA ALA A 295 10.41 -23.07 -9.74
C ALA A 295 11.31 -23.57 -8.60
N TRP A 296 12.37 -22.81 -8.27
CA TRP A 296 13.25 -23.10 -7.14
C TRP A 296 12.51 -23.05 -5.79
N SER A 297 11.62 -22.07 -5.59
CA SER A 297 10.78 -21.98 -4.40
C SER A 297 9.84 -23.18 -4.26
N ALA A 298 9.25 -23.63 -5.38
CA ALA A 298 8.38 -24.80 -5.39
C ALA A 298 9.14 -26.10 -5.09
N ALA A 299 10.33 -26.28 -5.67
CA ALA A 299 11.22 -27.42 -5.37
C ALA A 299 11.59 -27.46 -3.88
N ARG A 300 11.99 -26.31 -3.31
CA ARG A 300 12.28 -26.20 -1.88
C ARG A 300 11.08 -26.53 -1.00
N ALA A 301 9.89 -26.08 -1.38
CA ALA A 301 8.66 -26.38 -0.62
C ALA A 301 8.31 -27.88 -0.65
N ARG A 302 8.70 -28.61 -1.71
CA ARG A 302 8.57 -30.08 -1.80
C ARG A 302 9.66 -30.84 -1.04
N GLY A 303 10.60 -30.14 -0.39
CA GLY A 303 11.71 -30.76 0.33
C GLY A 303 12.86 -31.24 -0.56
N GLU A 304 12.89 -30.82 -1.84
CA GLU A 304 13.99 -31.13 -2.74
C GLU A 304 15.27 -30.40 -2.32
N LYS A 305 16.43 -31.03 -2.53
CA LYS A 305 17.73 -30.39 -2.30
C LYS A 305 17.98 -29.34 -3.36
N VAL A 306 17.92 -28.07 -2.97
CA VAL A 306 18.22 -26.92 -3.82
C VAL A 306 19.31 -26.06 -3.19
N THR A 307 19.89 -25.15 -3.98
CA THR A 307 20.85 -24.15 -3.47
C THR A 307 20.24 -23.32 -2.34
N ARG A 308 21.09 -22.78 -1.46
CA ARG A 308 20.65 -21.92 -0.36
C ARG A 308 20.03 -20.63 -0.88
N GLU A 309 20.71 -20.01 -1.84
CA GLU A 309 20.27 -18.81 -2.55
C GLU A 309 19.42 -19.16 -3.78
N PRO A 310 18.40 -18.34 -4.10
CA PRO A 310 17.63 -18.50 -5.32
C PRO A 310 18.48 -18.26 -6.57
N PRO A 311 18.17 -18.92 -7.69
CA PRO A 311 18.87 -18.71 -8.96
C PRO A 311 18.72 -17.26 -9.43
N SER A 312 19.72 -16.78 -10.16
CA SER A 312 19.87 -15.37 -10.49
C SER A 312 20.38 -15.21 -11.92
N LEU A 313 19.72 -14.37 -12.73
CA LEU A 313 20.20 -14.02 -14.08
C LEU A 313 21.09 -12.76 -14.08
N SER A 314 21.06 -11.97 -13.01
CA SER A 314 22.05 -10.91 -12.78
C SER A 314 23.26 -11.48 -12.02
N PRO A 315 24.49 -10.98 -12.20
CA PRO A 315 25.63 -11.45 -11.44
C PRO A 315 25.54 -10.95 -9.98
N ALA A 316 25.10 -11.80 -9.06
CA ALA A 316 25.20 -11.58 -7.62
C ALA A 316 25.31 -12.88 -6.79
N SER A 317 25.26 -14.07 -7.38
CA SER A 317 25.59 -15.29 -6.63
C SER A 317 27.08 -15.53 -6.72
N ALA A 318 27.79 -15.19 -5.64
CA ALA A 318 29.17 -15.63 -5.40
C ALA A 318 29.25 -17.14 -5.07
N GLU A 319 28.11 -17.82 -4.94
CA GLU A 319 28.04 -19.23 -4.60
C GLU A 319 28.31 -20.10 -5.85
N LYS A 320 29.46 -20.79 -5.86
CA LYS A 320 29.75 -21.83 -6.84
C LYS A 320 28.80 -23.01 -6.59
N ALA A 321 28.34 -23.66 -7.66
CA ALA A 321 27.61 -24.92 -7.56
C ALA A 321 28.41 -25.93 -6.70
N GLY A 322 27.84 -26.39 -5.58
CA GLY A 322 28.44 -27.40 -4.70
C GLY A 322 29.08 -26.90 -3.40
N ALA A 323 28.78 -25.69 -2.91
CA ALA A 323 29.20 -25.30 -1.56
C ALA A 323 28.56 -26.20 -0.47
N PRO A 324 29.33 -26.67 0.54
CA PRO A 324 28.82 -27.59 1.56
C PRO A 324 27.82 -26.92 2.50
N ASP A 325 26.77 -27.69 2.83
CA ASP A 325 25.63 -27.27 3.65
C ASP A 325 26.04 -27.15 5.13
N ILE A 326 25.95 -25.95 5.71
CA ILE A 326 26.01 -25.79 7.18
C ILE A 326 24.59 -26.01 7.70
N ARG A 327 24.45 -27.01 8.58
CA ARG A 327 23.22 -27.56 9.18
C ARG A 327 22.05 -26.56 9.28
N PRO A 328 20.80 -26.99 9.01
CA PRO A 328 19.64 -26.13 9.16
C PRO A 328 19.54 -25.57 10.58
N ALA A 329 19.29 -24.26 10.70
CA ALA A 329 18.63 -23.74 11.88
C ALA A 329 17.34 -24.55 12.08
N THR A 330 17.10 -24.97 13.32
CA THR A 330 15.96 -25.74 13.80
C THR A 330 14.65 -25.23 13.16
N PRO A 331 13.73 -26.09 12.73
CA PRO A 331 12.55 -25.67 11.99
C PRO A 331 11.68 -24.76 12.86
N SER A 332 11.63 -23.47 12.52
CA SER A 332 10.51 -22.62 12.91
C SER A 332 9.27 -23.21 12.24
N VAL A 333 8.31 -23.63 13.04
CA VAL A 333 7.00 -24.12 12.59
C VAL A 333 6.41 -23.07 11.64
N GLN A 334 6.46 -23.34 10.35
CA GLN A 334 5.67 -22.62 9.37
C GLN A 334 4.21 -23.01 9.61
N PRO A 335 3.28 -22.05 9.78
CA PRO A 335 1.87 -22.38 9.66
C PRO A 335 1.66 -22.91 8.24
N THR A 336 1.29 -24.17 8.14
CA THR A 336 0.81 -24.79 6.92
C THR A 336 -0.35 -23.99 6.36
N ALA A 337 -0.39 -23.91 5.03
CA ALA A 337 -1.46 -23.32 4.26
C ALA A 337 -2.84 -23.67 4.85
N ILE A 338 -3.61 -22.64 5.18
CA ILE A 338 -5.03 -22.83 5.47
C ILE A 338 -5.70 -23.15 4.14
N ALA A 339 -6.14 -24.40 4.03
CA ALA A 339 -6.92 -24.88 2.91
C ALA A 339 -8.30 -24.20 2.88
N ALA A 340 -8.74 -23.93 1.64
CA ALA A 340 -10.11 -23.85 1.17
C ALA A 340 -11.04 -22.79 1.80
N THR A 341 -11.30 -21.75 1.01
CA THR A 341 -12.61 -21.10 0.89
C THR A 341 -13.75 -22.13 0.91
N PRO A 342 -14.81 -21.96 1.72
CA PRO A 342 -16.04 -22.71 1.50
C PRO A 342 -16.64 -22.26 0.16
N GLN A 343 -16.89 -23.23 -0.73
CA GLN A 343 -17.67 -23.00 -1.94
C GLN A 343 -19.08 -22.51 -1.58
N PRO A 344 -19.74 -21.70 -2.44
CA PRO A 344 -21.12 -21.32 -2.24
C PRO A 344 -22.02 -22.56 -2.30
N VAL A 345 -22.77 -22.78 -1.22
CA VAL A 345 -23.84 -23.78 -1.19
C VAL A 345 -24.89 -23.37 -2.22
N VAL A 346 -25.03 -24.17 -3.27
CA VAL A 346 -26.15 -24.12 -4.20
C VAL A 346 -27.37 -24.67 -3.46
N ILE A 347 -28.31 -23.80 -3.13
CA ILE A 347 -29.63 -24.21 -2.60
C ILE A 347 -30.47 -24.66 -3.82
N PRO A 348 -31.02 -25.89 -3.84
CA PRO A 348 -31.95 -26.30 -4.89
C PRO A 348 -33.26 -25.52 -4.74
N ALA A 349 -33.83 -25.10 -5.88
CA ALA A 349 -35.12 -24.43 -5.95
C ALA A 349 -36.23 -25.26 -5.26
N ALA A 350 -36.76 -24.73 -4.16
CA ALA A 350 -37.96 -25.25 -3.54
C ALA A 350 -39.20 -24.68 -4.26
N GLN A 351 -40.14 -25.57 -4.51
CA GLN A 351 -41.38 -25.35 -5.25
C GLN A 351 -42.26 -24.28 -4.60
N THR A 352 -42.92 -23.51 -5.46
CA THR A 352 -43.95 -22.52 -5.15
C THR A 352 -45.12 -23.16 -4.39
N ALA A 353 -45.33 -22.73 -3.16
CA ALA A 353 -46.61 -22.82 -2.46
C ALA A 353 -47.13 -21.41 -2.23
N ALA A 354 -48.40 -21.21 -2.59
CA ALA A 354 -49.10 -19.93 -2.67
C ALA A 354 -49.33 -19.26 -1.31
N VAL A 355 -49.31 -17.92 -1.29
CA VAL A 355 -49.82 -17.09 -0.18
C VAL A 355 -50.96 -16.21 -0.75
N PRO A 356 -52.11 -16.04 -0.04
CA PRO A 356 -53.30 -15.42 -0.60
C PRO A 356 -53.19 -13.90 -0.79
N ALA A 357 -53.89 -13.42 -1.82
CA ALA A 357 -54.01 -12.03 -2.21
C ALA A 357 -54.88 -11.20 -1.24
N LEU A 358 -54.47 -9.95 -1.00
CA LEU A 358 -55.33 -8.90 -0.44
C LEU A 358 -56.12 -8.23 -1.58
N GLN A 359 -57.45 -8.26 -1.48
CA GLN A 359 -58.38 -7.60 -2.40
C GLN A 359 -58.44 -6.09 -2.16
N PRO A 360 -58.56 -5.26 -3.21
CA PRO A 360 -59.04 -3.88 -3.11
C PRO A 360 -60.58 -3.80 -3.26
N ASN A 361 -61.23 -2.98 -2.42
CA ASN A 361 -62.67 -2.71 -2.46
C ASN A 361 -63.06 -1.65 -3.52
N PRO A 362 -64.34 -1.58 -3.97
CA PRO A 362 -64.77 -0.93 -5.22
C PRO A 362 -65.18 0.56 -5.11
N ALA A 363 -65.18 1.23 -6.26
CA ALA A 363 -65.65 2.60 -6.58
C ALA A 363 -67.19 2.78 -6.39
N ASP A 364 -67.78 3.98 -6.32
CA ASP A 364 -67.97 5.06 -7.34
C ASP A 364 -68.87 6.20 -6.74
N PRO A 365 -69.32 7.29 -7.45
CA PRO A 365 -68.82 7.98 -8.67
C PRO A 365 -68.86 9.56 -8.67
N ALA A 366 -68.09 10.12 -9.62
CA ALA A 366 -68.32 11.29 -10.53
C ALA A 366 -68.65 12.74 -10.06
N GLN A 367 -67.88 13.75 -10.51
CA GLN A 367 -68.13 14.59 -11.72
C GLN A 367 -67.14 15.77 -11.94
N ALA A 368 -66.63 15.90 -13.19
CA ALA A 368 -66.34 17.11 -14.02
C ALA A 368 -65.22 18.12 -13.58
N SER A 369 -64.38 18.80 -14.39
CA SER A 369 -64.26 19.10 -15.84
C SER A 369 -62.82 19.60 -16.16
N ALA A 370 -62.35 19.49 -17.42
CA ALA A 370 -61.14 20.13 -18.00
C ALA A 370 -61.39 21.63 -18.38
N PRO A 371 -60.54 22.47 -19.08
CA PRO A 371 -59.39 22.17 -19.99
C PRO A 371 -58.20 23.20 -20.11
N GLN A 372 -57.18 22.84 -20.92
CA GLN A 372 -56.27 23.55 -21.89
C GLN A 372 -55.86 25.05 -21.69
N ILE A 373 -54.72 25.62 -22.15
CA ILE A 373 -54.17 25.87 -23.52
C ILE A 373 -52.70 26.42 -23.40
N SER A 374 -51.86 26.24 -24.44
CA SER A 374 -50.48 26.78 -24.61
C SER A 374 -50.43 28.26 -25.14
N PRO A 375 -49.33 28.77 -25.77
CA PRO A 375 -48.30 29.66 -25.19
C PRO A 375 -48.22 31.06 -25.85
N MET A 376 -47.52 32.04 -25.25
CA MET A 376 -46.98 33.17 -26.03
C MET A 376 -45.82 33.96 -25.39
N THR A 377 -44.90 34.32 -26.28
CA THR A 377 -43.75 35.22 -26.24
C THR A 377 -44.08 36.68 -25.92
N THR A 378 -43.12 37.43 -25.36
CA THR A 378 -42.60 38.70 -25.92
C THR A 378 -41.31 39.14 -25.21
N ALA A 379 -40.36 39.63 -25.99
CA ALA A 379 -39.11 40.26 -25.60
C ALA A 379 -39.26 41.78 -25.43
N SER A 380 -38.38 42.41 -24.65
CA SER A 380 -37.56 43.58 -25.07
C SER A 380 -36.79 44.23 -23.90
N THR A 381 -35.47 44.40 -24.12
CA THR A 381 -34.55 45.53 -23.81
C THR A 381 -34.73 46.33 -22.51
N VAL A 382 -33.67 46.64 -21.74
CA VAL A 382 -32.67 47.70 -22.02
C VAL A 382 -31.34 47.44 -21.30
N ALA A 383 -30.24 47.80 -21.97
CA ALA A 383 -28.86 47.77 -21.50
C ALA A 383 -28.51 48.94 -20.56
N GLN A 384 -27.63 48.69 -19.59
CA GLN A 384 -26.77 49.74 -19.01
C GLN A 384 -25.32 49.27 -18.96
N ASN A 385 -24.49 50.13 -19.55
CA ASN A 385 -23.05 50.07 -19.73
C ASN A 385 -22.41 50.72 -18.48
N VAL A 386 -21.51 50.05 -17.76
CA VAL A 386 -20.58 50.72 -16.81
C VAL A 386 -19.23 50.00 -16.79
N GLU A 387 -18.25 50.74 -17.31
CA GLU A 387 -16.83 50.85 -16.95
C GLU A 387 -16.02 49.63 -16.47
N GLN A 388 -15.00 49.32 -17.28
CA GLN A 388 -13.86 48.45 -16.99
C GLN A 388 -12.82 49.18 -16.12
N PRO A 389 -12.28 48.60 -15.02
CA PRO A 389 -11.22 49.25 -14.26
C PRO A 389 -9.84 49.07 -14.92
N ALA A 390 -9.10 50.18 -14.97
CA ALA A 390 -7.73 50.33 -15.46
C ALA A 390 -6.67 49.51 -14.67
N PRO A 391 -5.51 49.22 -15.27
CA PRO A 391 -4.47 48.37 -14.66
C PRO A 391 -3.71 49.08 -13.53
N VAL A 392 -3.56 48.40 -12.39
CA VAL A 392 -2.78 48.89 -11.25
C VAL A 392 -1.29 48.60 -11.48
N ALA A 393 -0.48 49.64 -11.35
CA ALA A 393 0.96 49.67 -11.54
C ALA A 393 1.74 48.80 -10.53
N ALA A 394 2.87 48.26 -11.00
CA ALA A 394 3.84 47.51 -10.21
C ALA A 394 4.56 48.40 -9.17
N PRO A 395 4.93 47.86 -7.99
CA PRO A 395 5.70 48.62 -7.00
C PRO A 395 7.20 48.68 -7.35
N GLU A 396 7.77 49.88 -7.28
CA GLU A 396 9.21 50.16 -7.41
C GLU A 396 10.07 49.59 -6.26
N PRO A 397 11.36 49.29 -6.49
CA PRO A 397 12.25 48.70 -5.51
C PRO A 397 12.72 49.70 -4.44
N LYS A 398 12.59 49.31 -3.17
CA LYS A 398 13.11 50.08 -2.02
C LYS A 398 14.65 50.06 -2.00
N LYS A 399 15.27 51.25 -1.98
CA LYS A 399 16.70 51.45 -1.71
C LYS A 399 17.03 51.15 -0.23
N PRO A 400 18.20 50.56 0.08
CA PRO A 400 18.59 50.21 1.45
C PRO A 400 19.06 51.42 2.27
N TRP A 401 18.83 51.35 3.58
CA TRP A 401 18.81 52.45 4.55
C TRP A 401 20.13 52.68 5.31
N TRP A 402 21.29 52.34 4.73
CA TRP A 402 22.56 52.29 5.47
C TRP A 402 23.64 53.31 5.06
N LYS A 403 23.31 54.42 4.37
CA LYS A 403 24.31 55.45 4.05
C LYS A 403 23.77 56.87 4.16
N ILE A 404 23.46 57.31 5.38
CA ILE A 404 23.52 58.71 5.82
C ILE A 404 24.01 58.68 7.28
N ILE A 405 24.93 59.58 7.65
CA ILE A 405 25.86 59.58 8.81
C ILE A 405 27.17 58.83 8.45
N GLY A 406 28.32 59.46 8.20
CA GLY A 406 28.72 60.86 8.29
C GLY A 406 30.20 61.02 7.92
N ASN A 407 30.56 62.26 7.58
CA ASN A 407 31.88 62.90 7.41
C ASN A 407 32.94 62.27 6.51
#